data_AF-A0A6P7NLZ0-F1
#
_entry.id   AF-A0A6P7NLZ0-F1
#
_cell.length_a   1.000
_cell.length_b   1.000
_cell.length_c   1.000
_cell.angle_alpha   90.00
_cell.angle_beta   90.00
_cell.angle_gamma   90.00
#
_symmetry.space_group_name_H-M   'P 1'
#
loop_
_entity.id
_entity.type
_entity.pdbx_description
1 polymer ?
#
loop_
_entity_poly.entity_id
_entity_poly.type
_entity_poly.pdbx_seq_one_letter_code
_entity_poly.pdbx_strand_id
1 'polypeptide(L)'
;MNLNYKLKLPAISVTRVPGNTRPVRQSRPLGDSPTTYPLISDSGRLCSSNQSIPRLNPLLPPLAQRRTVSLETSAVHYHNQQRALSMQRAEHCRRHQVWRKPFYGTSTEKEEYRKHLIEQLQKQMDEKSAAKTLQLAKRAKEGERLLEMDRLALSRDADLKVQRKTSLLVYRDENKRLMELQWRQQALLRRQEALKERELLGLNHINWRGTLS
;
A
#
# COMPACT_ATOMS: atom_id res chain seq x y z
N MET A 1 43.72 -18.51 5.66
CA MET A 1 42.54 -17.87 6.29
C MET A 1 41.60 -17.42 5.20
N ASN A 2 40.47 -18.10 5.02
CA ASN A 2 39.46 -17.75 4.01
C ASN A 2 38.09 -17.90 4.65
N LEU A 3 37.51 -16.79 5.08
CA LEU A 3 36.10 -16.74 5.48
C LEU A 3 35.30 -16.28 4.27
N ASN A 4 34.67 -17.26 3.64
CA ASN A 4 33.87 -17.15 2.43
C ASN A 4 32.42 -16.85 2.85
N TYR A 5 32.07 -15.57 3.01
CA TYR A 5 30.70 -15.17 3.34
C TYR A 5 29.87 -15.14 2.04
N LYS A 6 29.26 -16.28 1.68
CA LYS A 6 28.19 -16.32 0.68
C LYS A 6 26.93 -15.67 1.26
N LEU A 7 26.73 -14.38 0.97
CA LEU A 7 25.47 -13.70 1.19
C LEU A 7 24.43 -14.26 0.21
N LYS A 8 23.58 -15.17 0.68
CA LYS A 8 22.39 -15.64 -0.02
C LYS A 8 21.32 -14.54 0.11
N LEU A 9 21.13 -13.76 -0.96
CA LEU A 9 20.02 -12.82 -1.05
C LEU A 9 18.69 -13.59 -1.16
N PRO A 10 17.61 -13.17 -0.48
CA PRO A 10 16.29 -13.73 -0.71
C PRO A 10 15.84 -13.38 -2.14
N ALA A 11 15.46 -14.39 -2.90
CA ALA A 11 14.83 -14.21 -4.20
C ALA A 11 13.46 -13.57 -4.00
N ILE A 12 13.35 -12.28 -4.32
CA ILE A 12 12.07 -11.57 -4.33
C ILE A 12 11.33 -12.05 -5.58
N SER A 13 10.37 -12.95 -5.39
CA SER A 13 9.41 -13.31 -6.43
C SER A 13 8.50 -12.11 -6.67
N VAL A 14 8.77 -11.36 -7.73
CA VAL A 14 7.85 -10.32 -8.21
C VAL A 14 6.63 -11.04 -8.78
N THR A 15 5.56 -11.13 -8.00
CA THR A 15 4.24 -11.56 -8.48
C THR A 15 3.76 -10.51 -9.47
N ARG A 16 3.92 -10.86 -10.75
CA ARG A 16 3.41 -10.11 -11.90
C ARG A 16 1.89 -10.04 -11.77
N VAL A 17 1.36 -8.83 -11.55
CA VAL A 17 -0.07 -8.56 -11.67
C VAL A 17 -0.51 -8.93 -13.09
N PRO A 18 -1.56 -9.74 -13.30
CA PRO A 18 -2.06 -10.03 -14.63
C PRO A 18 -2.85 -8.81 -15.14
N GLY A 19 -2.12 -7.82 -15.64
CA GLY A 19 -2.67 -6.85 -16.56
C GLY A 19 -2.65 -7.45 -17.96
N ASN A 20 -3.83 -7.77 -18.50
CA ASN A 20 -4.21 -7.65 -19.92
C ASN A 20 -5.46 -8.50 -20.21
N THR A 21 -6.62 -8.08 -19.72
CA THR A 21 -7.87 -8.35 -20.42
C THR A 21 -7.80 -7.61 -21.76
N ARG A 22 -7.53 -8.35 -22.83
CA ARG A 22 -7.71 -7.87 -24.20
C ARG A 22 -9.12 -7.30 -24.33
N PRO A 23 -9.34 -6.12 -24.94
CA PRO A 23 -10.68 -5.77 -25.36
C PRO A 23 -11.10 -6.82 -26.39
N VAL A 24 -12.10 -7.63 -26.05
CA VAL A 24 -12.78 -8.49 -27.01
C VAL A 24 -13.30 -7.56 -28.10
N ARG A 25 -12.66 -7.64 -29.27
CA ARG A 25 -13.11 -7.00 -30.50
C ARG A 25 -14.45 -7.67 -30.83
N GLN A 26 -15.54 -7.12 -30.30
CA GLN A 26 -16.87 -7.42 -30.80
C GLN A 26 -16.91 -6.87 -32.23
N SER A 27 -16.56 -7.72 -33.19
CA SER A 27 -16.98 -7.57 -34.56
C SER A 27 -18.51 -7.48 -34.52
N ARG A 28 -19.04 -6.26 -34.64
CA ARG A 28 -20.43 -6.09 -35.04
C ARG A 28 -20.57 -6.83 -36.37
N PRO A 29 -21.49 -7.79 -36.50
CA PRO A 29 -21.88 -8.23 -37.83
C PRO A 29 -22.39 -6.98 -38.56
N LEU A 30 -21.90 -6.74 -39.77
CA LEU A 30 -22.63 -5.91 -40.72
C LEU A 30 -24.06 -6.45 -40.72
N GLY A 31 -25.03 -5.56 -40.47
CA GLY A 31 -26.43 -5.88 -40.65
C GLY A 31 -26.68 -6.07 -42.13
N ASP A 32 -26.40 -7.26 -42.63
CA ASP A 32 -26.97 -7.74 -43.88
C ASP A 32 -28.48 -7.69 -43.69
N SER A 33 -29.10 -6.74 -44.38
CA SER A 33 -30.56 -6.71 -44.48
C SER A 33 -30.97 -8.00 -45.18
N PRO A 34 -31.77 -8.89 -44.57
CA PRO A 34 -32.25 -10.04 -45.31
C PRO A 34 -33.25 -9.50 -46.34
N THR A 35 -32.83 -9.44 -47.59
CA THR A 35 -33.73 -9.34 -48.74
C THR A 35 -34.46 -10.68 -48.84
N THR A 36 -35.38 -10.94 -47.92
CA THR A 36 -36.33 -12.04 -48.02
C THR A 36 -37.43 -11.57 -48.97
N TYR A 37 -37.30 -11.95 -50.23
CA TYR A 37 -38.41 -11.85 -51.18
C TYR A 37 -39.61 -12.65 -50.62
N PRO A 38 -40.85 -12.14 -50.74
CA PRO A 38 -42.01 -12.91 -50.31
C PRO A 38 -42.12 -14.15 -51.19
N LEU A 39 -42.02 -15.32 -50.55
CA LEU A 39 -42.38 -16.59 -51.16
C LEU A 39 -43.89 -16.54 -51.43
N ILE A 40 -44.28 -16.38 -52.69
CA ILE A 40 -45.68 -16.48 -53.11
C ILE A 40 -46.07 -17.95 -52.93
N SER A 41 -46.79 -18.25 -51.85
CA SER A 41 -47.40 -19.57 -51.67
C SER A 41 -48.61 -19.69 -52.58
N ASP A 42 -48.45 -20.46 -53.66
CA ASP A 42 -49.56 -20.96 -54.47
C ASP A 42 -50.46 -21.85 -53.62
N SER A 43 -51.54 -21.29 -53.09
CA SER A 43 -52.65 -22.06 -52.51
C SER A 43 -53.71 -22.32 -53.57
N GLY A 44 -53.29 -22.92 -54.68
CA GLY A 44 -54.19 -23.57 -55.61
C GLY A 44 -54.56 -24.96 -55.10
N ARG A 45 -55.59 -25.09 -54.25
CA ARG A 45 -56.35 -26.34 -54.11
C ARG A 45 -57.69 -26.17 -53.40
N LEU A 46 -58.75 -26.29 -54.22
CA LEU A 46 -60.00 -27.02 -53.98
C LEU A 46 -60.74 -26.78 -52.64
N CYS A 47 -61.72 -25.88 -52.66
CA CYS A 47 -62.87 -25.98 -51.76
C CYS A 47 -64.01 -26.73 -52.46
N SER A 48 -63.97 -28.05 -52.34
CA SER A 48 -65.19 -28.86 -52.32
C SER A 48 -65.70 -28.91 -50.88
N SER A 49 -66.99 -28.60 -50.74
CA SER A 49 -67.94 -28.99 -49.68
C SER A 49 -67.52 -28.94 -48.19
N ASN A 50 -68.25 -28.11 -47.44
CA ASN A 50 -68.59 -28.21 -46.02
C ASN A 50 -67.44 -28.47 -45.03
N GLN A 51 -66.77 -27.40 -44.59
CA GLN A 51 -65.95 -27.43 -43.38
C GLN A 51 -66.43 -26.36 -42.40
N SER A 52 -66.83 -26.78 -41.21
CA SER A 52 -67.22 -25.93 -40.09
C SER A 52 -66.10 -24.94 -39.76
N ILE A 53 -66.42 -23.67 -39.56
CA ILE A 53 -65.48 -22.65 -39.06
C ILE A 53 -64.87 -23.18 -37.74
N PRO A 54 -63.55 -23.39 -37.65
CA PRO A 54 -62.94 -23.83 -36.39
C PRO A 54 -63.13 -22.73 -35.34
N ARG A 55 -63.56 -23.11 -34.13
CA ARG A 55 -63.80 -22.18 -33.01
C ARG A 55 -62.52 -21.43 -32.67
N LEU A 56 -62.47 -20.13 -32.99
CA LEU A 56 -61.36 -19.24 -32.66
C LEU A 56 -61.30 -19.07 -31.13
N ASN A 57 -60.16 -19.38 -30.51
CA ASN A 57 -59.96 -19.15 -29.07
C ASN A 57 -59.58 -17.66 -28.84
N PRO A 58 -60.43 -16.86 -28.16
CA PRO A 58 -60.19 -15.43 -27.96
C PRO A 58 -59.03 -15.11 -27.01
N LEU A 59 -58.51 -16.11 -26.27
CA LEU A 59 -57.41 -15.92 -25.32
C LEU A 59 -56.02 -16.08 -25.94
N LEU A 60 -55.93 -16.43 -27.23
CA LEU A 60 -54.65 -16.54 -27.92
C LEU A 60 -54.28 -15.21 -28.60
N PRO A 61 -53.03 -14.71 -28.41
CA PRO A 61 -52.58 -13.54 -29.17
C PRO A 61 -52.63 -13.84 -30.68
N PRO A 62 -53.03 -12.88 -31.52
CA PRO A 62 -53.23 -13.12 -32.95
C PRO A 62 -51.95 -13.67 -33.61
N LEU A 63 -52.05 -14.83 -34.25
CA LEU A 63 -50.94 -15.43 -35.03
C LEU A 63 -50.67 -14.70 -36.36
N ALA A 64 -51.52 -13.73 -36.72
CA ALA A 64 -51.31 -12.89 -37.89
C ALA A 64 -50.24 -11.82 -37.60
N GLN A 65 -49.27 -11.67 -38.49
CA GLN A 65 -48.37 -10.51 -38.49
C GLN A 65 -49.24 -9.24 -38.52
N ARG A 66 -49.26 -8.50 -37.41
CA ARG A 66 -49.91 -7.19 -37.35
C ARG A 66 -49.21 -6.31 -38.39
N ARG A 67 -49.96 -5.79 -39.37
CA ARG A 67 -49.46 -4.73 -40.24
C ARG A 67 -49.14 -3.53 -39.35
N THR A 68 -47.87 -3.26 -39.11
CA THR A 68 -47.42 -2.00 -38.51
C THR A 68 -47.66 -0.90 -39.54
N VAL A 69 -48.86 -0.31 -39.49
CA VAL A 69 -49.18 0.87 -40.30
C VAL A 69 -48.72 2.09 -39.49
N SER A 70 -47.76 2.83 -40.03
CA SER A 70 -47.39 4.14 -39.50
C SER A 70 -48.59 5.07 -39.69
N LEU A 71 -49.13 5.61 -38.59
CA LEU A 71 -50.16 6.66 -38.64
C LEU A 71 -49.55 8.03 -38.98
N GLU A 72 -48.23 8.11 -39.14
CA GLU A 72 -47.51 9.33 -39.48
C GLU A 72 -47.75 9.71 -40.94
N THR A 73 -48.00 10.99 -41.18
CA THR A 73 -48.00 11.55 -42.53
C THR A 73 -46.57 11.56 -43.08
N SER A 74 -46.42 11.42 -44.40
CA SER A 74 -45.10 11.38 -45.07
C SER A 74 -44.20 12.57 -44.72
N ALA A 75 -44.78 13.77 -44.56
CA ALA A 75 -44.07 14.97 -44.17
C ALA A 75 -43.53 14.91 -42.72
N VAL A 76 -44.33 14.42 -41.77
CA VAL A 76 -43.90 14.25 -40.37
C VAL A 76 -42.83 13.17 -40.27
N HIS A 77 -43.00 12.07 -41.00
CA HIS A 77 -42.01 11.01 -41.06
C HIS A 77 -40.65 11.52 -41.59
N TYR A 78 -40.67 12.28 -42.69
CA TYR A 78 -39.47 12.91 -43.25
C TYR A 78 -38.80 13.86 -42.26
N HIS A 79 -39.58 14.72 -41.58
CA HIS A 79 -39.04 15.64 -40.58
C HIS A 79 -38.35 14.89 -39.42
N ASN A 80 -39.00 13.85 -38.89
CA ASN A 80 -38.46 13.03 -37.81
C ASN A 80 -37.17 12.31 -38.23
N GLN A 81 -37.12 11.80 -39.46
CA GLN A 81 -35.93 11.20 -40.03
C GLN A 81 -34.77 12.21 -40.16
N GLN A 82 -35.04 13.42 -40.65
CA GLN A 82 -34.02 14.49 -40.74
C GLN A 82 -33.50 14.91 -39.35
N ARG A 83 -34.38 14.98 -38.36
CA ARG A 83 -34.01 15.27 -36.96
C ARG A 83 -33.10 14.18 -36.40
N ALA A 84 -33.47 12.91 -36.58
CA ALA A 84 -32.70 11.77 -36.10
C ALA A 84 -31.29 11.75 -36.70
N LEU A 85 -31.17 11.98 -38.02
CA LEU A 85 -29.89 12.06 -38.71
C LEU A 85 -29.04 13.24 -38.20
N SER A 86 -29.66 14.40 -37.99
CA SER A 86 -28.98 15.58 -37.46
C SER A 86 -28.43 15.33 -36.04
N MET A 87 -29.23 14.70 -35.17
CA MET A 87 -28.79 14.30 -33.84
C MET A 87 -27.63 13.30 -33.88
N GLN A 88 -27.72 12.29 -34.75
CA GLN A 88 -26.67 11.29 -34.89
C GLN A 88 -25.34 11.92 -35.35
N ARG A 89 -25.41 12.84 -36.33
CA ARG A 89 -24.23 13.58 -36.81
C ARG A 89 -23.64 14.47 -35.71
N ALA A 90 -24.48 15.13 -34.91
CA ALA A 90 -24.04 15.98 -33.81
C ALA A 90 -23.34 15.16 -32.71
N GLU A 91 -23.89 14.00 -32.33
CA GLU A 91 -23.25 13.09 -31.36
C GLU A 91 -21.90 12.61 -31.89
N HIS A 92 -21.85 12.19 -33.15
CA HIS A 92 -20.62 11.74 -33.78
C HIS A 92 -19.56 12.85 -33.73
N CYS A 93 -19.91 14.07 -34.14
CA CYS A 93 -19.00 15.21 -34.08
C CYS A 93 -18.52 15.49 -32.65
N ARG A 94 -19.41 15.46 -31.65
CA ARG A 94 -19.06 15.66 -30.24
C ARG A 94 -18.09 14.59 -29.74
N ARG A 95 -18.42 13.32 -29.97
CA ARG A 95 -17.59 12.17 -29.56
C ARG A 95 -16.20 12.26 -30.17
N HIS A 96 -16.13 12.74 -31.41
CA HIS A 96 -14.91 12.75 -32.18
C HIS A 96 -14.13 14.07 -32.19
N GLN A 97 -14.64 15.10 -31.50
CA GLN A 97 -14.04 16.44 -31.48
C GLN A 97 -12.61 16.45 -30.94
N VAL A 98 -12.30 15.63 -29.93
CA VAL A 98 -11.00 15.66 -29.23
C VAL A 98 -9.87 15.10 -30.09
N TRP A 99 -10.05 13.92 -30.71
CA TRP A 99 -9.03 13.29 -31.56
C TRP A 99 -9.04 13.83 -33.01
N ARG A 100 -10.05 14.62 -33.39
CA ARG A 100 -10.03 15.38 -34.64
C ARG A 100 -8.91 16.42 -34.63
N LYS A 101 -8.76 17.18 -33.54
CA LYS A 101 -7.89 18.37 -33.45
C LYS A 101 -6.43 18.10 -33.86
N PRO A 102 -5.76 17.01 -33.42
CA PRO A 102 -4.37 16.75 -33.80
C PRO A 102 -4.17 16.48 -35.30
N PHE A 103 -5.11 15.80 -35.96
CA PHE A 103 -4.93 15.29 -37.32
C PHE A 103 -5.70 16.11 -38.37
N TYR A 104 -6.97 16.40 -38.10
CA TYR A 104 -7.93 17.02 -39.02
C TYR A 104 -8.42 18.40 -38.55
N GLY A 105 -7.80 18.97 -37.50
CA GLY A 105 -8.08 20.33 -37.06
C GLY A 105 -7.49 21.40 -37.99
N THR A 106 -7.94 22.64 -37.80
CA THR A 106 -7.30 23.82 -38.40
C THR A 106 -5.87 23.99 -37.87
N SER A 107 -5.03 24.79 -38.56
CA SER A 107 -3.64 24.99 -38.12
C SER A 107 -3.55 25.53 -36.68
N THR A 108 -4.45 26.45 -36.32
CA THR A 108 -4.57 27.02 -34.97
C THR A 108 -4.94 25.95 -33.94
N GLU A 109 -5.97 25.13 -34.20
CA GLU A 109 -6.39 24.03 -33.32
C GLU A 109 -5.25 23.02 -33.08
N LYS A 110 -4.43 22.75 -34.10
CA LYS A 110 -3.27 21.86 -33.99
C LYS A 110 -2.16 22.45 -33.12
N GLU A 111 -1.92 23.76 -33.21
CA GLU A 111 -0.96 24.46 -32.36
C GLU A 111 -1.39 24.52 -30.91
N GLU A 112 -2.66 24.86 -30.65
CA GLU A 112 -3.24 24.85 -29.31
C GLU A 112 -3.13 23.47 -28.67
N TYR A 113 -3.43 22.40 -29.41
CA TYR A 113 -3.28 21.04 -28.92
C TYR A 113 -1.83 20.72 -28.55
N ARG A 114 -0.86 21.08 -29.41
CA ARG A 114 0.56 20.87 -29.13
C ARG A 114 1.02 21.64 -27.89
N LYS A 115 0.64 22.92 -27.77
CA LYS A 115 0.95 23.75 -26.60
C LYS A 115 0.37 23.13 -25.32
N HIS A 116 -0.90 22.76 -25.35
CA HIS A 116 -1.56 22.14 -24.21
C HIS A 116 -0.89 20.82 -23.79
N LEU A 117 -0.51 19.99 -24.77
CA LEU A 117 0.20 18.73 -24.50
C LEU A 117 1.57 18.99 -23.85
N ILE A 118 2.33 19.95 -24.37
CA ILE A 118 3.63 20.34 -23.80
C ILE A 118 3.45 20.86 -22.38
N GLU A 119 2.48 21.74 -22.13
CA GLU A 119 2.17 22.27 -20.80
C GLU A 119 1.81 21.16 -19.80
N GLN A 120 0.97 20.20 -20.22
CA GLN A 120 0.63 19.06 -19.38
C GLN A 120 1.84 18.19 -19.05
N LEU A 121 2.70 17.90 -20.04
CA LEU A 121 3.91 17.13 -19.83
C LEU A 121 4.89 17.86 -18.91
N GLN A 122 5.07 19.17 -19.11
CA GLN A 122 5.90 20.01 -18.26
C GLN A 122 5.40 19.98 -16.81
N LYS A 123 4.09 20.18 -16.61
CA LYS A 123 3.45 20.10 -15.28
C LYS A 123 3.69 18.74 -14.62
N GLN A 124 3.53 17.65 -15.36
CA GLN A 124 3.80 16.30 -14.84
C GLN A 124 5.27 16.10 -14.46
N MET A 125 6.21 16.65 -15.24
CA MET A 125 7.63 16.61 -14.93
C MET A 125 7.96 17.39 -13.66
N ASP A 126 7.38 18.59 -13.52
CA ASP A 126 7.58 19.47 -12.36
C ASP A 126 7.00 18.85 -11.08
N GLU A 127 5.79 18.29 -11.15
CA GLU A 127 5.18 17.57 -10.03
C GLU A 127 6.02 16.36 -9.59
N LYS A 128 6.51 15.57 -10.55
CA LYS A 128 7.36 14.40 -10.25
C LYS A 128 8.70 14.81 -9.66
N SER A 129 9.31 15.87 -10.19
CA SER A 129 10.59 16.37 -9.67
C SER A 129 10.44 16.93 -8.25
N ALA A 130 9.40 17.73 -8.00
CA ALA A 130 9.08 18.26 -6.67
C ALA A 130 8.80 17.15 -5.66
N ALA A 131 8.01 16.13 -6.04
CA ALA A 131 7.74 14.98 -5.19
C ALA A 131 9.01 14.21 -4.82
N LYS A 132 9.93 14.03 -5.78
CA LYS A 132 11.22 13.37 -5.53
C LYS A 132 12.11 14.19 -4.62
N THR A 133 12.18 15.51 -4.82
CA THR A 133 12.93 16.42 -3.95
C THR A 133 12.41 16.38 -2.52
N LEU A 134 11.08 16.43 -2.34
CA LEU A 134 10.44 16.32 -1.03
C LEU A 134 10.75 14.97 -0.37
N GLN A 135 10.68 13.88 -1.13
CA GLN A 135 11.01 12.54 -0.62
C GLN A 135 12.47 12.46 -0.15
N LEU A 136 13.41 13.01 -0.90
CA LEU A 136 14.82 13.06 -0.52
C LEU A 136 15.04 13.92 0.73
N ALA A 137 14.41 15.09 0.80
CA ALA A 137 14.50 15.96 1.97
C ALA A 137 13.93 15.28 3.23
N LYS A 138 12.82 14.53 3.10
CA LYS A 138 12.26 13.73 4.19
C LYS A 138 13.24 12.66 4.67
N ARG A 139 13.83 11.90 3.75
CA ARG A 139 14.83 10.87 4.07
C ARG A 139 16.08 11.44 4.72
N ALA A 140 16.55 12.60 4.26
CA ALA A 140 17.68 13.29 4.86
C ALA A 140 17.39 13.67 6.33
N LYS A 141 16.22 14.27 6.60
CA LYS A 141 15.78 14.59 7.97
C LYS A 141 15.62 13.35 8.85
N GLU A 142 15.10 12.25 8.30
CA GLU A 142 15.01 10.98 9.02
C GLU A 142 16.42 10.44 9.36
N GLY A 143 17.36 10.52 8.43
CA GLY A 143 18.76 10.15 8.65
C GLY A 143 19.43 10.99 9.74
N GLU A 144 19.28 12.31 9.71
CA GLU A 144 19.80 13.22 10.75
C GLU A 144 19.25 12.88 12.14
N ARG A 145 17.94 12.58 12.23
CA ARG A 145 17.33 12.16 13.51
C ARG A 145 17.92 10.86 14.03
N LEU A 146 18.16 9.88 13.16
CA LEU A 146 18.78 8.61 13.56
C LEU A 146 20.21 8.80 14.05
N LEU A 147 20.99 9.65 13.37
CA LEU A 147 22.35 9.98 13.79
C LEU A 147 22.38 10.66 15.16
N GLU A 148 21.46 11.62 15.40
CA GLU A 148 21.39 12.27 16.71
C GLU A 148 20.95 11.29 17.82
N MET A 149 20.00 10.40 17.52
CA MET A 149 19.59 9.34 18.45
C MET A 149 20.76 8.42 18.83
N ASP A 150 21.55 8.00 17.84
CA ASP A 150 22.73 7.15 18.05
C ASP A 150 23.81 7.88 18.86
N ARG A 151 24.08 9.15 18.54
CA ARG A 151 24.99 10.00 19.30
C ARG A 151 24.60 10.08 20.78
N LEU A 152 23.31 10.31 21.05
CA LEU A 152 22.78 10.37 22.41
C LEU A 152 22.86 9.02 23.13
N ALA A 153 22.61 7.91 22.43
CA ALA A 153 22.73 6.57 23.00
C ALA A 153 24.17 6.26 23.41
N LEU A 154 25.14 6.55 22.53
CA LEU A 154 26.56 6.38 22.81
C LEU A 154 27.02 7.23 24.01
N SER A 155 26.55 8.47 24.11
CA SER A 155 26.84 9.33 25.26
C SER A 155 26.29 8.72 26.56
N ARG A 156 25.03 8.27 26.55
CA ARG A 156 24.41 7.63 27.72
C ARG A 156 25.16 6.38 28.15
N ASP A 157 25.57 5.54 27.21
CA ASP A 157 26.33 4.33 27.50
C ASP A 157 27.70 4.65 28.12
N ALA A 158 28.37 5.71 27.64
CA ALA A 158 29.61 6.19 28.22
C ALA A 158 29.39 6.68 29.67
N ASP A 159 28.35 7.47 29.90
CA ASP A 159 27.99 7.98 31.23
C ASP A 159 27.67 6.83 32.20
N LEU A 160 26.88 5.84 31.77
CA LEU A 160 26.55 4.66 32.55
C LEU A 160 27.79 3.84 32.91
N LYS A 161 28.76 3.71 32.00
CA LYS A 161 30.04 3.03 32.28
C LYS A 161 30.84 3.79 33.35
N VAL A 162 30.90 5.12 33.25
CA VAL A 162 31.58 5.96 34.25
C VAL A 162 30.89 5.84 35.59
N GLN A 163 29.55 5.99 35.66
CA GLN A 163 28.77 5.86 36.89
C GLN A 163 28.93 4.49 37.54
N ARG A 164 28.94 3.41 36.75
CA ARG A 164 29.19 2.06 37.26
C ARG A 164 30.58 1.95 37.87
N LYS A 165 31.60 2.47 37.16
CA LYS A 165 32.99 2.45 37.64
C LYS A 165 33.14 3.23 38.94
N THR A 166 32.59 4.45 39.01
CA THR A 166 32.67 5.27 40.23
C THR A 166 31.94 4.60 41.40
N SER A 167 30.75 4.05 41.16
CA SER A 167 30.01 3.30 42.18
C SER A 167 30.82 2.11 42.72
N LEU A 168 31.45 1.33 41.83
CA LEU A 168 32.30 0.20 42.25
C LEU A 168 33.54 0.64 43.04
N LEU A 169 34.14 1.78 42.69
CA LEU A 169 35.25 2.34 43.46
C LEU A 169 34.81 2.74 44.87
N VAL A 170 33.65 3.39 45.00
CA VAL A 170 33.08 3.74 46.31
C VAL A 170 32.86 2.48 47.17
N TYR A 171 32.26 1.42 46.59
CA TYR A 171 32.06 0.16 47.32
C TYR A 171 33.39 -0.48 47.73
N ARG A 172 34.40 -0.48 46.84
CA ARG A 172 35.73 -1.01 47.16
C ARG A 172 36.35 -0.27 48.34
N ASP A 173 36.30 1.06 48.32
CA ASP A 173 36.95 1.89 49.33
C ASP A 173 36.23 1.77 50.69
N GLU A 174 34.89 1.70 50.70
CA GLU A 174 34.13 1.47 51.93
C GLU A 174 34.38 0.06 52.49
N ASN A 175 34.43 -0.97 51.65
CA ASN A 175 34.78 -2.32 52.08
C ASN A 175 36.18 -2.37 52.70
N LYS A 176 37.16 -1.67 52.12
CA LYS A 176 38.51 -1.55 52.68
C LYS A 176 38.47 -0.87 54.05
N ARG A 177 37.73 0.23 54.18
CA ARG A 177 37.55 0.96 55.45
C ARG A 177 36.95 0.06 56.53
N LEU A 178 35.92 -0.71 56.20
CA LEU A 178 35.28 -1.65 57.13
C LEU A 178 36.25 -2.74 57.59
N MET A 179 37.01 -3.33 56.66
CA MET A 179 38.03 -4.33 56.99
C MET A 179 39.10 -3.77 57.92
N GLU A 180 39.61 -2.56 57.65
CA GLU A 180 40.59 -1.91 58.52
C GLU A 180 40.03 -1.61 59.91
N LEU A 181 38.77 -1.19 60.00
CA LEU A 181 38.09 -0.94 61.27
C LEU A 181 37.94 -2.24 62.07
N GLN A 182 37.46 -3.31 61.44
CA GLN A 182 37.32 -4.62 62.08
C GLN A 182 38.67 -5.15 62.56
N TRP A 183 39.73 -5.02 61.75
CA TRP A 183 41.09 -5.41 62.15
C TRP A 183 41.53 -4.66 63.40
N ARG A 184 41.36 -3.34 63.45
CA ARG A 184 41.74 -2.52 64.62
C ARG A 184 40.95 -2.93 65.86
N GLN A 185 39.65 -3.17 65.72
CA GLN A 185 38.80 -3.63 66.82
C GLN A 185 39.26 -4.99 67.35
N GLN A 186 39.51 -5.97 66.46
CA GLN A 186 40.02 -7.28 66.86
C GLN A 186 41.38 -7.19 67.56
N ALA A 187 42.29 -6.34 67.07
CA ALA A 187 43.59 -6.13 67.71
C ALA A 187 43.45 -5.54 69.13
N LEU A 188 42.51 -4.60 69.32
CA LEU A 188 42.19 -4.06 70.65
C LEU A 188 41.58 -5.11 71.58
N LEU A 189 40.63 -5.93 71.07
CA LEU A 189 40.02 -7.01 71.85
C LEU A 189 41.08 -8.02 72.31
N ARG A 190 41.94 -8.51 71.41
CA ARG A 190 43.04 -9.42 71.77
C ARG A 190 43.97 -8.83 72.82
N ARG A 191 44.26 -7.52 72.73
CA ARG A 191 45.09 -6.83 73.74
C ARG A 191 44.38 -6.78 75.10
N GLN A 192 43.08 -6.51 75.13
CA GLN A 192 42.30 -6.51 76.36
C GLN A 192 42.17 -7.91 76.96
N GLU A 193 41.95 -8.93 76.13
CA GLU A 193 41.92 -10.34 76.55
C GLU A 193 43.26 -10.73 77.17
N ALA A 194 44.39 -10.44 76.51
CA ALA A 194 45.72 -10.71 77.06
C ALA A 194 45.98 -9.99 78.40
N LEU A 195 45.45 -8.77 78.59
CA LEU A 195 45.53 -8.07 79.88
C LEU A 195 44.67 -8.77 80.95
N LYS A 196 43.44 -9.14 80.62
CA LYS A 196 42.55 -9.89 81.54
C LYS A 196 43.15 -11.24 81.92
N GLU A 197 43.73 -11.97 80.98
CA GLU A 197 44.42 -13.23 81.25
C GLU A 197 45.57 -13.05 82.23
N ARG A 198 46.39 -12.01 82.03
CA ARG A 198 47.47 -11.65 82.98
C ARG A 198 46.93 -11.32 84.37
N GLU A 199 45.85 -10.54 84.46
CA GLU A 199 45.20 -10.21 85.73
C GLU A 199 44.68 -11.48 86.44
N LEU A 200 44.02 -12.38 85.71
CA LEU A 200 43.53 -13.65 86.25
C LEU A 200 44.67 -14.56 86.72
N LEU A 201 45.79 -14.63 85.99
CA LEU A 201 46.98 -15.37 86.41
C LEU A 201 47.60 -14.83 87.70
N GLY A 202 47.50 -13.52 87.96
CA GLY A 202 47.93 -12.90 89.22
C GLY A 202 47.00 -13.20 90.40
N LEU A 203 45.71 -13.42 90.15
CA LEU A 203 44.70 -13.75 91.17
C LEU A 203 44.57 -15.26 91.44
N ASN A 204 45.18 -16.11 90.60
CA ASN A 204 45.12 -17.56 90.73
C ASN A 204 45.93 -18.06 91.92
N HIS A 205 45.24 -18.71 92.88
CA HIS A 205 45.85 -19.25 94.11
C HIS A 205 46.95 -20.31 93.85
N ILE A 206 47.01 -20.89 92.65
CA ILE A 206 48.03 -21.86 92.22
C ILE A 206 49.36 -21.17 91.84
N ASN A 207 49.33 -19.90 91.40
CA ASN A 207 50.51 -19.16 90.93
C ASN A 207 51.08 -18.21 92.00
N TRP A 208 51.22 -18.69 93.23
CA TRP A 208 51.63 -17.89 94.39
C TRP A 208 53.07 -17.32 94.32
N ARG A 209 53.92 -17.82 93.41
CA ARG A 209 55.27 -17.29 93.15
C ARG A 209 55.35 -16.29 91.99
N GLY A 210 54.26 -16.09 91.25
CA GLY A 210 54.21 -15.15 90.12
C GLY A 210 55.09 -15.51 88.92
N THR A 211 55.45 -16.78 88.75
CA THR A 211 56.45 -17.24 87.75
C THR A 211 55.88 -17.57 86.37
N LEU A 212 54.55 -17.60 86.23
CA LEU A 212 53.86 -17.74 84.95
C LEU A 212 53.48 -16.34 84.44
N SER A 213 54.40 -15.69 83.73
CA SER A 213 54.21 -14.38 83.09
C SER A 213 54.49 -14.44 81.60
#